data_AF-H6N117-F1
#
_entry.id   AF-H6N117-F1
#
_cell.length_a   1.000
_cell.length_b   1.000
_cell.length_c   1.000
_cell.angle_alpha   90.00
_cell.angle_beta   90.00
_cell.angle_gamma   90.00
#
_symmetry.space_group_name_H-M   'P 1'
#
loop_
_entity.id
_entity.type
_entity.pdbx_description
1 polymer ?
#
loop_
_entity_poly.entity_id
_entity_poly.type
_entity_poly.pdbx_seq_one_letter_code
_entity_poly.pdbx_strand_id
1 'polypeptide(L)'
;MSMGLATTRRRVAVAVAGIGIAGVVGAGGAGIAGAAPTPPSPPKAFGTTCSVMQVERALAVEDPALWQQINSHPRAKRHFEEMIVLSPAQRKALREKNRHAHPVRSTVMAFLRDHGIGAQQHTMTRDAMAKALRTCNKF
;
A
#
# COMPACT_ATOMS: atom_id res chain seq x y z
N MET A 1 28.33 28.96 -46.44
CA MET A 1 27.06 29.42 -47.03
C MET A 1 26.11 28.22 -47.11
N SER A 2 24.91 28.38 -46.52
CA SER A 2 23.64 27.64 -46.78
C SER A 2 23.57 26.14 -46.38
N MET A 3 22.96 25.75 -45.24
CA MET A 3 21.52 25.54 -44.95
C MET A 3 20.80 24.59 -45.93
N GLY A 4 20.40 23.39 -45.52
CA GLY A 4 19.01 23.05 -45.11
C GLY A 4 18.58 21.73 -45.82
N LEU A 5 17.63 20.89 -45.41
CA LEU A 5 16.51 20.94 -44.46
C LEU A 5 16.12 19.47 -44.13
N ALA A 6 15.88 19.15 -42.86
CA ALA A 6 15.27 17.88 -42.45
C ALA A 6 13.74 17.92 -42.66
N THR A 7 13.19 16.90 -43.32
CA THR A 7 11.75 16.77 -43.59
C THR A 7 11.03 16.09 -42.42
N THR A 8 10.48 16.89 -41.50
CA THR A 8 9.63 16.41 -40.40
C THR A 8 8.22 16.09 -40.91
N ARG A 9 7.84 14.81 -40.93
CA ARG A 9 6.46 14.37 -41.24
C ARG A 9 5.52 14.77 -40.09
N ARG A 10 4.66 15.76 -40.32
CA ARG A 10 3.57 16.14 -39.41
C ARG A 10 2.44 15.12 -39.48
N ARG A 11 2.14 14.46 -38.36
CA ARG A 11 0.85 13.76 -38.19
C ARG A 11 -0.13 14.74 -37.53
N VAL A 12 -1.17 15.09 -38.27
CA VAL A 12 -2.32 15.86 -37.80
C VAL A 12 -3.33 14.87 -37.22
N ALA A 13 -3.76 15.08 -35.98
CA ALA A 13 -4.93 14.41 -35.42
C ALA A 13 -5.77 15.41 -34.61
N VAL A 14 -6.79 15.90 -35.33
CA VAL A 14 -8.06 16.53 -34.94
C VAL A 14 -8.37 16.61 -33.44
N ALA A 15 -8.49 17.84 -32.94
CA ALA A 15 -9.07 18.17 -31.64
C ALA A 15 -10.61 18.20 -31.73
N VAL A 16 -11.28 17.38 -30.92
CA VAL A 16 -12.73 17.51 -30.69
C VAL A 16 -12.94 18.60 -29.64
N ALA A 17 -13.60 19.67 -30.05
CA ALA A 17 -13.93 20.82 -29.23
C ALA A 17 -15.00 20.46 -28.19
N GLY A 18 -14.67 20.64 -26.91
CA GLY A 18 -15.62 20.69 -25.80
C GLY A 18 -15.70 22.12 -25.27
N ILE A 19 -16.81 22.80 -25.57
CA ILE A 19 -17.28 24.05 -24.96
C ILE A 19 -17.59 23.73 -23.48
N GLY A 20 -17.22 24.45 -22.42
CA GLY A 20 -16.50 25.71 -22.23
C GLY A 20 -16.76 26.15 -20.78
N ILE A 21 -15.79 26.77 -20.11
CA ILE A 21 -16.02 27.84 -19.13
C ILE A 21 -14.82 28.79 -19.22
N ALA A 22 -15.10 30.04 -19.56
CA ALA A 22 -14.12 31.10 -19.68
C ALA A 22 -13.56 31.50 -18.30
N GLY A 23 -12.24 31.65 -18.23
CA GLY A 23 -11.54 32.17 -17.06
C GLY A 23 -10.19 32.74 -17.46
N VAL A 24 -10.21 34.02 -17.83
CA VAL A 24 -9.12 35.03 -17.86
C VAL A 24 -7.76 34.67 -18.49
N VAL A 25 -7.46 35.44 -19.54
CA VAL A 25 -6.15 35.57 -20.20
C VAL A 25 -5.11 36.10 -19.21
N GLY A 26 -4.03 35.35 -19.03
CA GLY A 26 -2.75 35.85 -18.54
C GLY A 26 -1.65 35.40 -19.50
N ALA A 27 -1.13 36.33 -20.29
CA ALA A 27 -0.01 36.10 -21.19
C ALA A 27 1.28 35.85 -20.37
N GLY A 28 1.94 34.73 -20.61
CA GLY A 28 3.24 34.41 -20.01
C GLY A 28 3.70 33.03 -20.45
N GLY A 29 4.62 32.99 -21.41
CA GLY A 29 5.19 31.74 -21.89
C GLY A 29 6.05 31.05 -20.83
N ALA A 30 5.77 29.77 -20.59
CA ALA A 30 6.74 28.75 -20.21
C ALA A 30 6.00 27.41 -20.34
N GLY A 31 6.60 26.44 -21.02
CA GLY A 31 5.97 25.15 -21.28
C GLY A 31 5.48 24.52 -19.99
N ILE A 32 4.18 24.21 -19.93
CA ILE A 32 3.69 23.18 -19.02
C ILE A 32 4.28 21.86 -19.50
N ALA A 33 5.48 21.54 -19.01
CA ALA A 33 5.89 20.17 -18.87
C ALA A 33 4.75 19.50 -18.10
N GLY A 34 3.94 18.71 -18.81
CA GLY A 34 2.96 17.84 -18.18
C GLY A 34 3.74 16.97 -17.22
N ALA A 35 3.72 17.32 -15.93
CA ALA A 35 4.23 16.46 -14.90
C ALA A 35 3.41 15.18 -15.02
N ALA A 36 4.02 14.14 -15.60
CA ALA A 36 3.45 12.82 -15.60
C ALA A 36 3.05 12.52 -14.15
N PRO A 37 1.85 11.98 -13.89
CA PRO A 37 1.44 11.66 -12.53
C PRO A 37 2.54 10.79 -11.92
N THR A 38 3.17 11.31 -10.86
CA THR A 38 4.19 10.57 -10.14
C THR A 38 3.55 9.26 -9.68
N PRO A 39 4.19 8.11 -9.92
CA PRO A 39 3.63 6.85 -9.47
C PRO A 39 3.38 6.94 -7.96
N PRO A 40 2.22 6.46 -7.49
CA PRO A 40 1.86 6.57 -6.07
C PRO A 40 3.00 5.99 -5.24
N SER A 41 3.45 6.75 -4.24
CA SER A 41 4.49 6.26 -3.34
C SER A 41 4.03 4.94 -2.72
N PRO A 42 4.92 3.93 -2.63
CA PRO A 42 4.55 2.64 -2.07
C PRO A 42 4.02 2.83 -0.65
N PRO A 43 2.98 2.09 -0.26
CA PRO A 43 2.36 2.24 1.05
C PRO A 43 3.39 1.99 2.15
N LYS A 44 3.28 2.77 3.24
CA LYS A 44 4.17 2.67 4.41
C LYS A 44 3.46 1.97 5.55
N ALA A 45 4.21 1.18 6.30
CA ALA A 45 3.70 0.57 7.52
C ALA A 45 3.41 1.66 8.57
N PHE A 46 2.25 1.55 9.23
CA PHE A 46 1.77 2.58 10.16
C PHE A 46 2.78 2.85 11.28
N GLY A 47 3.05 4.14 11.53
CA GLY A 47 3.98 4.57 12.58
C GLY A 47 5.46 4.32 12.25
N THR A 48 5.79 3.99 11.01
CA THR A 48 7.17 3.79 10.55
C THR A 48 7.44 4.54 9.25
N THR A 49 8.72 4.72 8.92
CA THR A 49 9.16 5.24 7.61
C THR A 49 9.25 4.17 6.54
N CYS A 50 9.17 2.89 6.93
CA CYS A 50 9.38 1.74 6.07
C CYS A 50 8.20 1.52 5.11
N SER A 51 8.52 1.22 3.85
CA SER A 51 7.56 0.65 2.91
C SER A 51 7.13 -0.75 3.35
N VAL A 52 5.96 -1.21 2.89
CA VAL A 52 5.48 -2.57 3.16
C VAL A 52 6.52 -3.62 2.76
N MET A 53 7.16 -3.50 1.59
CA MET A 53 8.17 -4.43 1.11
C MET A 53 9.40 -4.54 2.03
N GLN A 54 9.83 -3.44 2.65
CA GLN A 54 10.94 -3.48 3.61
C GLN A 54 10.55 -4.26 4.87
N VAL A 55 9.30 -4.13 5.31
CA VAL A 55 8.80 -4.90 6.46
C VAL A 55 8.64 -6.38 6.12
N GLU A 56 8.22 -6.72 4.90
CA GLU A 56 8.19 -8.10 4.43
C GLU A 56 9.57 -8.76 4.47
N ARG A 57 10.60 -8.06 3.96
CA ARG A 57 11.99 -8.53 4.00
C ARG A 57 12.50 -8.69 5.42
N ALA A 58 12.21 -7.72 6.28
CA ALA A 58 12.56 -7.80 7.69
C ALA A 58 11.89 -9.00 8.35
N LEU A 59 10.59 -9.21 8.12
CA LEU A 59 9.84 -10.32 8.68
C LEU A 59 10.37 -11.68 8.19
N ALA A 60 10.75 -11.79 6.91
CA ALA A 60 11.35 -12.99 6.35
C ALA A 60 12.67 -13.39 7.03
N VAL A 61 13.41 -12.41 7.59
CA VAL A 61 14.65 -12.66 8.36
C VAL A 61 14.35 -12.93 9.83
N GLU A 62 13.44 -12.17 10.44
CA GLU A 62 13.14 -12.27 11.87
C GLU A 62 12.33 -13.51 12.22
N ASP A 63 11.40 -13.92 11.36
CA ASP A 63 10.60 -15.15 11.49
C ASP A 63 10.31 -15.75 10.10
N PRO A 64 11.23 -16.57 9.56
CA PRO A 64 11.07 -17.20 8.25
C PRO A 64 9.85 -18.12 8.17
N ALA A 65 9.50 -18.81 9.27
CA ALA A 65 8.39 -19.74 9.31
C ALA A 65 7.05 -18.99 9.21
N LEU A 66 6.88 -17.90 9.96
CA LEU A 66 5.72 -17.03 9.85
C LEU A 66 5.63 -16.40 8.46
N TRP A 67 6.74 -15.89 7.92
CA TRP A 67 6.74 -15.31 6.59
C TRP A 67 6.34 -16.33 5.52
N GLN A 68 6.82 -17.57 5.62
CA GLN A 68 6.40 -18.65 4.71
C GLN A 68 4.90 -18.89 4.79
N GLN A 69 4.30 -18.91 5.98
CA GLN A 69 2.84 -19.06 6.14
C GLN A 69 2.06 -17.92 5.48
N ILE A 70 2.53 -16.68 5.62
CA ILE A 70 1.92 -15.49 5.02
C ILE A 70 2.08 -15.52 3.49
N ASN A 71 3.30 -15.71 3.00
CA ASN A 71 3.65 -15.59 1.59
C ASN A 71 3.19 -16.79 0.75
N SER A 72 2.98 -17.97 1.35
CA SER A 72 2.44 -19.14 0.65
C SER A 72 0.97 -19.01 0.25
N HIS A 73 0.22 -18.07 0.86
CA HIS A 73 -1.21 -17.88 0.59
C HIS A 73 -1.49 -16.45 0.10
N PRO A 74 -1.91 -16.25 -1.17
CA PRO A 74 -2.15 -14.92 -1.72
C PRO A 74 -3.12 -14.06 -0.89
N ARG A 75 -4.14 -14.69 -0.30
CA ARG A 75 -5.10 -14.02 0.58
C ARG A 75 -4.47 -13.57 1.90
N ALA A 76 -3.59 -14.38 2.48
CA ALA A 76 -2.91 -14.05 3.74
C ALA A 76 -1.90 -12.93 3.52
N LYS A 77 -1.12 -13.01 2.43
CA LYS A 77 -0.21 -11.94 2.02
C LYS A 77 -0.94 -10.61 1.82
N ARG A 78 -2.00 -10.59 1.01
CA ARG A 78 -2.79 -9.37 0.82
C ARG A 78 -3.34 -8.83 2.14
N HIS A 79 -3.86 -9.71 3.01
CA HIS A 79 -4.35 -9.29 4.31
C HIS A 79 -3.25 -8.68 5.20
N PHE A 80 -2.04 -9.23 5.14
CA PHE A 80 -0.88 -8.69 5.83
C PHE A 80 -0.55 -7.27 5.34
N GLU A 81 -0.43 -7.08 4.03
CA GLU A 81 -0.14 -5.80 3.39
C GLU A 81 -1.22 -4.76 3.72
N GLU A 82 -2.49 -5.14 3.68
CA GLU A 82 -3.63 -4.29 4.05
C GLU A 82 -3.60 -3.91 5.53
N MET A 83 -3.20 -4.81 6.42
CA MET A 83 -3.28 -4.58 7.87
C MET A 83 -2.12 -3.76 8.41
N ILE A 84 -0.93 -3.89 7.83
CA ILE A 84 0.28 -3.25 8.37
C ILE A 84 0.31 -1.74 8.14
N VAL A 85 -0.45 -1.26 7.16
CA VAL A 85 -0.60 0.18 6.86
C VAL A 85 -1.65 0.85 7.75
N LEU A 86 -2.45 0.08 8.50
CA LEU A 86 -3.55 0.60 9.30
C LEU A 86 -3.13 0.98 10.73
N SER A 87 -3.65 2.11 11.20
CA SER A 87 -3.53 2.53 12.60
C SER A 87 -4.19 1.52 13.55
N PRO A 88 -3.80 1.48 14.83
CA PRO A 88 -4.47 0.66 15.83
C PRO A 88 -5.99 0.92 15.90
N ALA A 89 -6.40 2.18 15.76
CA ALA A 89 -7.81 2.57 15.76
C ALA A 89 -8.56 2.04 14.53
N GLN A 90 -7.97 2.16 13.34
CA GLN A 90 -8.53 1.59 12.09
C GLN A 90 -8.63 0.07 12.17
N ARG A 91 -7.60 -0.60 12.68
CA ARG A 91 -7.63 -2.06 12.89
C ARG A 91 -8.72 -2.45 13.90
N LYS A 92 -8.96 -1.66 14.95
CA LYS A 92 -10.06 -1.88 15.90
C LYS A 92 -11.41 -1.76 15.20
N ALA A 93 -11.63 -0.71 14.42
CA ALA A 93 -12.87 -0.50 13.67
C ALA A 93 -13.11 -1.61 12.63
N LEU A 94 -12.06 -2.08 11.94
CA LEU A 94 -12.17 -3.20 11.01
C LEU A 94 -12.53 -4.51 11.72
N ARG A 95 -11.93 -4.80 12.87
CA ARG A 95 -12.29 -5.96 13.70
C ARG A 95 -13.73 -5.89 14.20
N GLU A 96 -14.18 -4.70 14.59
CA GLU A 96 -15.56 -4.44 14.99
C GLU A 96 -16.55 -4.77 13.86
N LYS A 97 -16.33 -4.17 12.69
CA LYS A 97 -17.13 -4.43 11.49
C LYS A 97 -17.14 -5.92 11.14
N ASN A 98 -15.98 -6.57 11.17
CA ASN A 98 -15.86 -7.98 10.86
C ASN A 98 -16.59 -8.88 11.88
N ARG A 99 -16.60 -8.49 13.16
CA ARG A 99 -17.37 -9.19 14.20
C ARG A 99 -18.87 -9.13 13.92
N HIS A 100 -19.40 -7.95 13.60
CA HIS A 100 -20.82 -7.79 13.25
C HIS A 100 -21.20 -8.51 11.96
N ALA A 101 -20.35 -8.46 10.94
CA ALA A 101 -20.60 -9.12 9.65
C ALA A 101 -20.52 -10.65 9.72
N HIS A 102 -19.79 -11.21 10.69
CA HIS A 102 -19.54 -12.65 10.81
C HIS A 102 -19.75 -13.15 12.25
N PRO A 103 -21.01 -13.17 12.75
CA PRO A 103 -21.31 -13.46 14.15
C PRO A 103 -20.81 -14.84 14.58
N VAL A 104 -21.07 -15.90 13.81
CA VAL A 104 -20.60 -17.27 14.12
C VAL A 104 -19.07 -17.32 14.23
N ARG A 105 -18.37 -16.76 13.24
CA ARG A 105 -16.90 -16.71 13.26
C ARG A 105 -16.41 -15.94 14.49
N SER A 106 -17.09 -14.87 14.87
CA SER A 106 -16.70 -14.09 16.04
C SER A 106 -16.87 -14.85 17.36
N THR A 107 -17.93 -15.66 17.48
CA THR A 107 -18.17 -16.50 18.66
C THR A 107 -17.07 -17.56 18.79
N VAL A 108 -16.69 -18.20 17.69
CA VAL A 108 -15.57 -19.15 17.66
C VAL A 108 -14.27 -18.45 18.09
N MET A 109 -13.96 -17.27 17.55
CA MET A 109 -12.75 -16.54 17.91
C MET A 109 -12.75 -16.08 19.37
N ALA A 110 -13.92 -15.71 19.92
CA ALA A 110 -14.07 -15.38 21.33
C ALA A 110 -13.77 -16.60 22.20
N PHE A 111 -14.35 -17.77 21.89
CA PHE A 111 -14.08 -19.03 22.57
C PHE A 111 -12.59 -19.37 22.57
N LEU A 112 -11.92 -19.34 21.40
CA LEU A 112 -10.49 -19.65 21.32
C LEU A 112 -9.66 -18.75 22.25
N ARG A 113 -9.97 -17.46 22.27
CA ARG A 113 -9.31 -16.49 23.15
C ARG A 113 -9.60 -16.75 24.63
N ASP A 114 -10.86 -16.99 24.99
CA ASP A 114 -11.28 -17.17 26.37
C ASP A 114 -10.70 -18.47 26.98
N HIS A 115 -10.40 -19.45 26.13
CA HIS A 115 -9.72 -20.69 26.49
C HIS A 115 -8.19 -20.68 26.23
N GLY A 116 -7.60 -19.54 25.87
CA GLY A 116 -6.15 -19.40 25.66
C GLY A 116 -5.58 -20.20 24.48
N ILE A 117 -6.44 -20.72 23.59
CA ILE A 117 -6.04 -21.55 22.45
C ILE A 117 -5.27 -20.67 21.46
N GLY A 118 -4.00 -21.00 21.21
CA GLY A 118 -3.13 -20.25 20.30
C GLY A 118 -2.56 -18.95 20.88
N ALA A 119 -2.73 -18.69 22.18
CA ALA A 119 -2.23 -17.45 22.81
C ALA A 119 -0.71 -17.28 22.65
N GLN A 120 0.06 -18.36 22.86
CA GLN A 120 1.52 -18.34 22.69
C GLN A 120 1.93 -18.01 21.24
N GLN A 121 1.30 -18.65 20.27
CA GLN A 121 1.56 -18.39 18.84
C GLN A 121 1.23 -16.93 18.48
N HIS A 122 0.14 -16.39 19.01
CA HIS A 122 -0.23 -14.99 18.82
C HIS A 122 0.83 -14.04 19.39
N THR A 123 1.35 -14.31 20.59
CA THR A 123 2.41 -13.52 21.21
C THR A 123 3.68 -13.55 20.36
N MET A 124 4.15 -14.74 19.97
CA MET A 124 5.32 -14.90 19.11
C MET A 124 5.18 -14.14 17.79
N THR A 125 4.03 -14.26 17.14
CA THR A 125 3.72 -13.53 15.90
C THR A 125 3.78 -12.02 16.10
N ARG A 126 3.24 -11.51 17.22
CA ARG A 126 3.29 -10.07 17.53
C ARG A 126 4.70 -9.58 17.79
N ASP A 127 5.52 -10.38 18.46
CA ASP A 127 6.89 -10.02 18.78
C ASP A 127 7.77 -10.01 17.53
N ALA A 128 7.62 -11.02 16.66
CA ALA A 128 8.26 -11.06 15.35
C ALA A 128 7.90 -9.83 14.51
N MET A 129 6.61 -9.48 14.44
CA MET A 129 6.14 -8.28 13.76
C MET A 129 6.69 -6.99 14.35
N ALA A 130 6.71 -6.87 15.68
CA ALA A 130 7.25 -5.70 16.34
C ALA A 130 8.76 -5.55 16.09
N LYS A 131 9.49 -6.66 16.04
CA LYS A 131 10.92 -6.67 15.70
C LYS A 131 11.14 -6.27 14.25
N ALA A 132 10.40 -6.86 13.31
CA ALA A 132 10.45 -6.50 11.89
C ALA A 132 10.16 -5.00 11.66
N LEU A 133 9.15 -4.43 12.34
CA LEU A 133 8.85 -2.99 12.25
C LEU A 133 9.95 -2.09 12.84
N ARG A 134 10.74 -2.56 13.80
CA ARG A 134 11.90 -1.82 14.33
C ARG A 134 13.12 -1.93 13.43
N THR A 135 13.31 -3.08 12.78
CA THR A 135 14.52 -3.38 11.97
C THR A 135 14.33 -3.14 10.47
N CYS A 136 13.12 -2.81 10.01
CA CYS A 136 12.80 -2.65 8.59
C CYS A 136 13.62 -1.62 7.83
N ASN A 137 14.16 -0.58 8.48
CA ASN A 137 15.03 0.40 7.83
C ASN A 137 16.37 -0.18 7.37
N LYS A 138 16.70 -1.41 7.77
CA LYS A 138 17.89 -2.14 7.30
C LYS A 138 17.69 -2.86 5.96
N PHE A 139 16.48 -2.83 5.41
CA PHE A 139 16.05 -3.58 4.21
C PHE A 139 15.47 -2.67 3.14
#